data_AF-G2E8I7-F1
#
_entry.id   AF-G2E8I7-F1
#
_cell.length_a   1.000
_cell.length_b   1.000
_cell.length_c   1.000
_cell.angle_alpha   90.00
_cell.angle_beta   90.00
_cell.angle_gamma   90.00
#
_symmetry.space_group_name_H-M   'P 1'
#
loop_
_entity.id
_entity.type
_entity.pdbx_description
1 polymer ?
#
loop_
_entity_poly.entity_id
_entity_poly.type
_entity_poly.pdbx_seq_one_letter_code
_entity_poly.pdbx_strand_id
1 'polypeptide(L)'
;MVERFNGRIAEVLATTRFDSSQSLEQTITRYVQVYNQHIPQKALGHIAPIQALKDWAEKRPELFKKRIYNLRGLDTHETHDPWLPKRRSGALQWCTSNSIGGT
;
A
#
# COMPACT_ATOMS: atom_id res chain seq x y z
N MET A 1 6.44 0.70 -15.68
CA MET A 1 5.38 1.49 -14.97
C MET A 1 5.87 1.91 -13.59
N VAL A 2 6.53 0.99 -12.87
CA VAL A 2 7.14 1.24 -11.57
C VAL A 2 8.34 2.19 -11.68
N GLU A 3 9.13 2.10 -12.74
CA GLU A 3 10.34 2.88 -12.99
C GLU A 3 10.02 4.37 -13.20
N ARG A 4 8.93 4.66 -13.91
CA ARG A 4 8.42 6.03 -14.11
C ARG A 4 7.91 6.63 -12.80
N PHE A 5 7.19 5.83 -12.01
CA PHE A 5 6.74 6.24 -10.69
C PHE A 5 7.94 6.54 -9.77
N ASN A 6 8.90 5.63 -9.69
CA ASN A 6 10.11 5.80 -8.88
C ASN A 6 10.93 7.02 -9.32
N GLY A 7 11.10 7.23 -10.64
CA GLY A 7 11.79 8.40 -11.17
C GLY A 7 11.13 9.72 -10.77
N ARG A 8 9.79 9.80 -10.81
CA ARG A 8 9.06 11.00 -10.40
C ARG A 8 9.13 11.25 -8.89
N ILE A 9 9.08 10.21 -8.08
CA ILE A 9 9.29 10.35 -6.62
C ILE A 9 10.72 10.83 -6.34
N ALA A 10 11.73 10.24 -7.00
CA ALA A 10 13.12 10.66 -6.85
C ALA A 10 13.31 12.14 -7.22
N GLU A 11 12.67 12.61 -8.29
CA GLU A 11 12.65 14.02 -8.68
C GLU A 11 12.02 14.91 -7.60
N VAL A 12 10.84 14.55 -7.09
CA VAL A 12 10.16 15.30 -6.01
C VAL A 12 11.03 15.41 -4.77
N LEU A 13 11.71 14.32 -4.38
CA LEU A 13 12.63 14.29 -3.24
C LEU A 13 13.89 15.13 -3.49
N ALA A 14 14.37 15.20 -4.73
CA ALA A 14 15.54 15.99 -5.08
C ALA A 14 15.26 17.50 -5.15
N THR A 15 14.06 17.90 -5.57
CA THR A 15 13.71 19.31 -5.78
C THR A 15 13.04 19.97 -4.58
N THR A 16 12.48 19.19 -3.65
CA THR A 16 11.64 19.71 -2.56
C THR A 16 12.34 19.51 -1.22
N ARG A 17 12.52 20.60 -0.46
CA ARG A 17 12.89 20.54 0.96
C ARG A 17 11.63 20.33 1.80
N PHE A 18 11.69 19.39 2.74
CA PHE A 18 10.60 19.10 3.66
C PHE A 18 10.95 19.58 5.06
N ASP A 19 10.02 20.27 5.71
CA ASP A 19 10.20 20.82 7.05
C ASP A 19 9.98 19.77 8.15
N SER A 20 9.27 18.67 7.82
CA SER A 20 9.00 17.57 8.74
C SER A 20 8.81 16.23 8.01
N SER A 21 9.00 15.12 8.73
CA SER A 21 8.70 13.77 8.22
C SER A 21 7.24 13.62 7.83
N GLN A 22 6.33 14.26 8.56
CA GLN A 22 4.89 14.26 8.26
C GLN A 22 4.58 14.92 6.91
N SER A 23 5.24 16.04 6.60
CA SER A 23 5.04 16.74 5.31
C SER A 23 5.50 15.90 4.12
N LEU A 24 6.59 15.15 4.29
CA LEU A 24 7.09 14.20 3.32
C LEU A 24 6.10 13.04 3.09
N GLU A 25 5.62 12.43 4.18
CA GLU A 25 4.64 11.34 4.12
C GLU A 25 3.36 11.77 3.40
N GLN A 26 2.82 12.95 3.74
CA GLN A 26 1.63 13.51 3.10
C GLN A 26 1.85 13.72 1.60
N THR A 27 3.01 14.23 1.22
CA THR A 27 3.36 14.48 -0.18
C THR A 27 3.45 13.19 -0.97
N ILE A 28 4.18 12.19 -0.46
CA ILE A 28 4.28 10.86 -1.10
C ILE A 28 2.90 10.22 -1.21
N THR A 29 2.12 10.25 -0.13
CA THR A 29 0.79 9.63 -0.11
C THR A 29 -0.16 10.28 -1.10
N ARG A 30 -0.15 11.62 -1.17
CA ARG A 30 -0.94 12.36 -2.14
C ARG A 30 -0.51 12.05 -3.57
N TYR A 31 0.80 11.93 -3.81
CA TYR A 31 1.30 11.58 -5.13
C TYR A 31 0.84 10.19 -5.58
N VAL A 32 0.95 9.17 -4.71
CA VAL A 32 0.44 7.81 -4.98
C VAL A 32 -1.05 7.84 -5.31
N GLN A 33 -1.84 8.58 -4.55
CA GLN A 33 -3.28 8.72 -4.80
C GLN A 33 -3.56 9.35 -6.17
N VAL A 34 -2.94 10.49 -6.48
CA VAL A 34 -3.14 11.21 -7.74
C VAL A 34 -2.67 10.37 -8.92
N TYR A 35 -1.52 9.72 -8.81
CA TYR A 35 -0.99 8.84 -9.85
C TYR A 35 -1.93 7.67 -10.17
N ASN A 36 -2.44 7.00 -9.13
CA ASN A 36 -3.31 5.83 -9.31
C ASN A 36 -4.71 6.20 -9.81
N GLN A 37 -5.24 7.37 -9.42
CA GLN A 37 -6.62 7.76 -9.69
C GLN A 37 -6.79 8.64 -10.92
N HIS A 38 -5.89 9.59 -11.14
CA HIS A 38 -6.15 10.72 -12.02
C HIS A 38 -5.14 10.88 -13.15
N ILE A 39 -3.89 10.43 -13.00
CA ILE A 39 -2.87 10.62 -14.05
C ILE A 39 -3.02 9.53 -15.13
N PRO A 40 -3.41 9.90 -16.36
CA PRO A 40 -3.55 8.93 -17.43
C PRO A 40 -2.19 8.48 -17.95
N GLN A 41 -2.10 7.22 -18.33
CA GLN A 41 -0.83 6.58 -18.69
C GLN A 41 -0.83 6.22 -20.16
N LYS A 42 0.15 6.74 -20.92
CA LYS A 42 0.29 6.44 -22.35
C LYS A 42 0.38 4.93 -22.61
N ALA A 43 1.09 4.21 -21.74
CA ALA A 43 1.25 2.76 -21.82
C ALA A 43 -0.07 1.98 -21.59
N LEU A 44 -1.06 2.59 -20.93
CA LEU A 44 -2.38 2.01 -20.71
C LEU A 44 -3.42 2.52 -21.74
N GLY A 45 -3.00 3.28 -22.75
CA GLY A 45 -3.92 3.90 -23.71
C GLY A 45 -4.53 5.21 -23.21
N HIS A 46 -3.79 5.98 -22.41
CA HIS A 46 -4.22 7.26 -21.82
C HIS A 46 -5.37 7.11 -20.83
N ILE A 47 -5.36 6.04 -20.03
CA ILE A 47 -6.27 5.85 -18.90
C ILE A 47 -5.48 5.77 -17.59
N ALA A 48 -6.13 6.11 -16.48
CA ALA A 48 -5.54 6.00 -15.15
C ALA A 48 -5.40 4.52 -14.72
N PRO A 49 -4.39 4.17 -13.90
CA PRO A 49 -4.16 2.79 -13.47
C PRO A 49 -5.38 2.12 -12.84
N ILE A 50 -6.14 2.84 -12.00
CA ILE A 50 -7.35 2.28 -11.37
C ILE A 50 -8.44 1.97 -12.37
N GLN A 51 -8.56 2.77 -13.44
CA GLN A 51 -9.56 2.54 -14.48
C GLN A 51 -9.20 1.30 -15.29
N ALA A 52 -7.93 1.17 -15.69
CA ALA A 52 -7.44 -0.03 -16.37
C ALA A 52 -7.72 -1.31 -15.57
N LEU A 53 -7.46 -1.28 -14.25
CA LEU A 53 -7.76 -2.41 -13.38
C LEU A 53 -9.26 -2.73 -13.37
N LYS A 54 -10.13 -1.72 -13.23
CA LYS A 54 -11.59 -1.93 -13.24
C LYS A 54 -12.07 -2.54 -14.54
N ASP A 55 -11.61 -2.00 -15.68
CA ASP A 55 -11.96 -2.49 -17.00
C ASP A 55 -11.51 -3.95 -17.20
N TRP A 56 -10.33 -4.30 -16.68
CA TRP A 56 -9.82 -5.68 -16.74
C TRP A 56 -10.60 -6.62 -15.83
N ALA A 57 -11.00 -6.18 -14.63
CA ALA A 57 -11.82 -7.00 -13.74
C ALA A 57 -13.22 -7.26 -14.29
N GLU A 58 -13.79 -6.32 -15.04
CA GLU A 58 -15.06 -6.53 -15.73
C GLU A 58 -14.90 -7.54 -16.90
N LYS A 59 -13.82 -7.42 -17.68
CA LYS A 59 -13.58 -8.29 -18.83
C LYS A 59 -13.15 -9.71 -18.46
N ARG A 60 -12.43 -9.87 -17.35
CA ARG A 60 -11.83 -11.13 -16.89
C ARG A 60 -11.89 -11.25 -15.37
N PRO A 61 -13.09 -11.42 -14.78
CA PRO A 61 -13.26 -11.46 -13.33
C PRO A 61 -12.48 -12.61 -12.67
N GLU A 62 -12.22 -13.71 -13.39
CA GLU A 62 -11.51 -14.89 -12.90
C GLU A 62 -10.04 -14.62 -12.52
N LEU A 63 -9.44 -13.57 -13.06
CA LEU A 63 -8.06 -13.17 -12.73
C LEU A 63 -7.96 -12.40 -11.40
N PHE A 64 -9.09 -11.92 -10.87
CA PHE A 64 -9.12 -11.06 -9.71
C PHE A 64 -9.64 -11.81 -8.48
N LYS A 65 -8.74 -12.13 -7.56
CA LYS A 65 -9.09 -12.69 -6.23
C LYS A 65 -9.63 -11.63 -5.28
N LYS A 66 -9.37 -10.35 -5.56
CA LYS A 66 -9.65 -9.22 -4.67
C LYS A 66 -10.36 -8.12 -5.43
N ARG A 67 -11.31 -7.44 -4.76
CA ARG A 67 -11.98 -6.25 -5.31
C ARG A 67 -10.98 -5.12 -5.49
N ILE A 68 -11.15 -4.35 -6.56
CA ILE A 68 -10.32 -3.18 -6.84
C ILE A 68 -10.89 -1.99 -6.05
N TYR A 69 -10.19 -1.60 -5.01
CA TYR A 69 -10.49 -0.40 -4.22
C TYR A 69 -9.20 0.36 -3.92
N ASN A 70 -9.31 1.68 -3.76
CA ASN A 70 -8.18 2.52 -3.36
C ASN A 70 -8.32 2.89 -1.88
N LEU A 71 -8.18 1.89 -1.01
CA LEU A 71 -8.18 2.09 0.44
C LEU A 71 -6.74 2.29 0.91
N ARG A 72 -6.53 3.33 1.73
CA ARG A 72 -5.31 3.46 2.53
C ARG A 72 -5.48 2.58 3.76
N GLY A 73 -4.69 1.52 3.90
CA GLY A 73 -4.77 0.62 5.05
C GLY A 73 -3.91 -0.62 4.89
N LEU A 74 -3.50 -1.19 6.02
CA LEU A 74 -2.85 -2.49 6.09
C LEU A 74 -3.81 -3.53 5.52
N ASP A 75 -3.38 -4.28 4.50
CA ASP A 75 -4.02 -5.55 4.16
C ASP A 75 -3.75 -6.47 5.35
N THR A 76 -4.60 -6.40 6.36
CA THR A 76 -4.70 -7.47 7.33
C THR A 76 -5.16 -8.66 6.52
N HIS A 77 -4.19 -9.45 6.05
CA HIS A 77 -4.42 -10.87 5.88
C HIS A 77 -4.94 -11.31 7.24
N GLU A 78 -6.27 -11.37 7.39
CA GLU A 78 -6.82 -12.41 8.22
C GLU A 78 -6.32 -13.69 7.57
N THR A 79 -5.16 -14.13 8.01
CA THR A 79 -4.68 -15.49 7.83
C THR A 79 -5.82 -16.35 8.34
N HIS A 80 -6.67 -16.82 7.44
CA HIS A 80 -7.53 -17.96 7.69
C HIS A 80 -6.62 -19.18 7.74
N ASP A 81 -5.74 -19.20 8.73
CA ASP A 81 -4.90 -20.31 9.12
C ASP A 81 -5.70 -21.08 10.16
N PRO A 82 -6.23 -22.29 9.84
CA PRO A 82 -7.13 -23.02 10.74
C PRO A 82 -6.49 -23.41 12.08
N TRP A 83 -5.18 -23.22 12.24
CA TRP A 83 -4.39 -23.73 13.37
C TRP A 83 -3.91 -22.66 14.36
N LEU A 84 -4.24 -21.38 14.16
CA LEU A 84 -3.93 -20.33 15.12
C LEU A 84 -5.18 -19.92 15.93
N PRO A 85 -5.17 -20.04 17.28
CA PRO A 85 -6.32 -19.65 18.08
C PRO A 85 -6.55 -18.14 17.99
N LYS A 86 -7.81 -17.76 17.73
CA LYS A 86 -8.28 -16.37 17.67
C LYS A 86 -7.84 -15.61 18.93
N ARG A 87 -6.92 -14.65 18.76
CA ARG A 87 -6.61 -13.68 19.81
C ARG A 87 -7.87 -12.85 20.08
N ARG A 88 -8.52 -13.10 21.21
CA ARG A 88 -9.56 -12.23 21.75
C ARG A 88 -8.95 -10.88 22.07
N SER A 89 -9.57 -9.83 21.54
CA SER A 89 -9.27 -8.43 21.84
C SER A 89 -9.24 -8.19 23.35
N GLY A 90 -8.09 -7.80 23.88
CA GLY A 90 -7.93 -7.42 25.28
C GLY A 90 -6.46 -7.40 25.70
N ALA A 91 -6.00 -6.23 26.14
CA ALA A 91 -4.73 -5.98 26.82
C ALA A 91 -3.45 -6.13 25.96
N LEU A 92 -2.97 -4.99 25.43
CA LEU A 92 -1.54 -4.73 25.32
C LEU A 92 -0.97 -4.67 26.75
N GLN A 93 -0.66 -5.83 27.32
CA GLN A 93 0.17 -5.93 28.51
C GLN A 93 1.60 -6.20 28.04
N TRP A 94 2.38 -5.12 28.02
CA TRP A 94 3.83 -5.20 28.00
C TRP A 94 4.31 -5.90 29.27
N CYS A 95 5.06 -6.99 29.14
CA CYS A 95 6.00 -7.55 30.11
C CYS A 95 6.92 -8.52 29.33
N THR A 96 8.12 -8.10 28.94
CA THR A 96 9.39 -8.41 29.64
C THR A 96 9.56 -9.88 29.99
N SER A 97 10.57 -10.54 29.43
CA SER A 97 11.70 -11.03 30.24
C SER A 97 12.78 -11.65 29.36
N ASN A 98 13.99 -11.18 29.66
CA ASN A 98 15.32 -11.70 29.36
C ASN A 98 15.44 -13.19 29.06
N SER A 99 16.23 -13.45 28.02
CA SER A 99 16.94 -14.70 27.78
C SER A 99 18.36 -14.56 28.32
N ILE A 100 18.67 -15.19 29.45
CA ILE A 100 20.02 -15.64 29.91
C ILE A 100 19.71 -16.77 30.90
N GLY A 101 20.07 -18.05 30.74
CA GLY A 101 21.26 -18.67 30.17
C GLY A 101 21.96 -19.43 31.30
N GLY A 102 22.21 -20.72 31.12
CA GLY A 102 23.29 -21.44 31.82
C GLY A 102 22.89 -22.40 32.94
N THR A 103 23.08 -23.69 32.60
CA THR A 103 23.38 -24.88 33.43
C THR A 103 22.38 -25.33 34.49
#